data_AF-A0AAU4T5Y5-F1
#
_entry.id   AF-A0AAU4T5Y5-F1
#
_cell.length_a   1.000
_cell.length_b   1.000
_cell.length_c   1.000
_cell.angle_alpha   90.00
_cell.angle_beta   90.00
_cell.angle_gamma   90.00
#
_symmetry.space_group_name_H-M   'P 1'
#
loop_
_entity.id
_entity.type
_entity.pdbx_description
1 polymer ?
#
loop_
_entity_poly.entity_id
_entity_poly.type
_entity_poly.pdbx_seq_one_letter_code
_entity_poly.pdbx_strand_id
1 'polypeptide(L)'
;MGRRAAPRLISRTLGTRKKRAGATAACATALLTGAAVLTAPADAAQDVQSAPEPAAASRAAACGDGSYQAEAVLNGSTWTARRGSSVVYTGTDMRAAMQAAVNSLTAGRTSKERVVVRGSGSISAGSRVSLPSYTVLDVCGTINVTGSGSGDQAPVYARGARDIEVQHLNLTGAPLYGIFMRNVQNVVLGQIDMRLSRGLGVRIDNRGDTSQWTRNVRIDNVYVSGASSHAVETYGVDGFTVGTVTARNVGESGLLLNQTINASVTKVDADNAGAGTGYAAFRMANRNGRVGSGYPTNIRVGEVIARGGGRGVFCVSESGGAVIDKVSISNTGNNSVLIENCYNVNIAAQSGSVTGGGEIRLAARSDFPNNRDITIQNLTVTNSAIRESPCGENTTFRNNRLVNSSQNIC
;
A
#
# COMPACT_ATOMS: atom_id res chain seq x y z
N MET A 1 5.27 -49.17 17.60
CA MET A 1 6.43 -49.33 18.50
C MET A 1 7.42 -48.25 18.14
N GLY A 2 7.87 -47.30 18.95
CA GLY A 2 7.82 -47.09 20.40
C GLY A 2 7.96 -45.60 20.73
N ARG A 3 7.36 -45.21 21.86
CA ARG A 3 7.28 -43.85 22.41
C ARG A 3 8.58 -43.43 23.09
N ARG A 4 8.99 -42.16 22.96
CA ARG A 4 9.75 -41.36 23.96
C ARG A 4 9.38 -39.88 23.76
N ALA A 5 8.51 -39.27 24.57
CA ALA A 5 8.69 -38.77 25.95
C ALA A 5 9.48 -37.44 26.00
N ALA A 6 8.74 -36.35 26.22
CA ALA A 6 9.23 -35.01 26.52
C ALA A 6 9.58 -34.85 28.02
N PRO A 7 10.51 -33.98 28.40
CA PRO A 7 10.70 -33.62 29.79
C PRO A 7 9.85 -32.42 30.21
N ARG A 8 9.22 -32.60 31.37
CA ARG A 8 8.50 -31.59 32.18
C ARG A 8 9.50 -30.57 32.73
N LEU A 9 9.15 -29.29 32.66
CA LEU A 9 9.79 -28.22 33.45
C LEU A 9 8.92 -27.87 34.66
N ILE A 10 9.62 -27.70 35.76
CA ILE A 10 9.15 -27.69 37.15
C ILE A 10 8.60 -26.32 37.53
N SER A 11 7.45 -26.33 38.18
CA SER A 11 6.86 -25.20 38.90
C SER A 11 7.68 -24.88 40.17
N ARG A 12 8.04 -23.61 40.37
CA ARG A 12 8.43 -23.07 41.68
C ARG A 12 7.64 -21.81 41.97
N THR A 13 6.85 -21.90 43.03
CA THR A 13 6.10 -20.81 43.66
C THR A 13 6.89 -20.15 44.79
N LEU A 14 6.46 -18.93 45.11
CA LEU A 14 6.58 -18.18 46.38
C LEU A 14 7.76 -17.21 46.57
N GLY A 15 7.40 -15.93 46.61
CA GLY A 15 8.12 -14.84 47.25
C GLY A 15 7.20 -13.62 47.39
N THR A 16 6.62 -13.44 48.58
CA THR A 16 5.61 -12.42 48.93
C THR A 16 6.22 -11.13 49.49
N ARG A 17 5.43 -10.04 49.36
CA ARG A 17 5.41 -8.78 50.13
C ARG A 17 6.53 -7.74 49.90
N LYS A 18 6.11 -6.54 49.50
CA LYS A 18 5.97 -5.41 50.42
C LYS A 18 5.08 -4.29 49.85
N LYS A 19 4.11 -3.88 50.67
CA LYS A 19 3.30 -2.66 50.53
C LYS A 19 4.19 -1.44 50.76
N ARG A 20 3.98 -0.36 49.99
CA ARG A 20 4.08 1.02 50.48
C ARG A 20 2.98 1.86 49.85
N ALA A 21 2.18 2.42 50.75
CA ALA A 21 1.22 3.49 50.52
C ALA A 21 1.90 4.83 50.85
N GLY A 22 1.29 5.92 50.37
CA GLY A 22 1.64 7.31 50.70
C GLY A 22 1.98 8.09 49.43
N ALA A 23 1.50 9.30 49.19
CA ALA A 23 0.55 10.14 49.90
C ALA A 23 0.07 11.22 48.90
N THR A 24 -1.10 11.75 49.19
CA THR A 24 -1.74 12.92 48.60
C THR A 24 -0.87 14.18 48.59
N ALA A 25 -1.00 15.02 47.54
CA ALA A 25 -0.95 16.47 47.67
C ALA A 25 -1.76 17.14 46.56
N ALA A 26 -2.78 17.89 46.99
CA ALA A 26 -3.57 18.84 46.22
C ALA A 26 -2.88 20.22 46.19
N CYS A 27 -3.55 21.19 45.53
CA CYS A 27 -3.25 22.64 45.38
C CYS A 27 -2.63 22.99 44.00
N ALA A 28 -3.03 24.05 43.30
CA ALA A 28 -3.99 25.11 43.58
C ALA A 28 -4.50 25.72 42.27
N THR A 29 -5.75 26.16 42.31
CA THR A 29 -6.44 27.03 41.37
C THR A 29 -5.82 28.43 41.43
N ALA A 30 -5.51 29.04 40.27
CA ALA A 30 -5.24 30.47 40.17
C ALA A 30 -6.27 31.10 39.22
N LEU A 31 -7.21 31.81 39.82
CA LEU A 31 -8.09 32.78 39.17
C LEU A 31 -7.27 34.02 38.80
N LEU A 32 -7.38 34.47 37.54
CA LEU A 32 -7.01 35.82 37.15
C LEU A 32 -8.22 36.49 36.51
N THR A 33 -8.82 37.35 37.32
CA THR A 33 -9.78 38.39 36.97
C THR A 33 -9.08 39.49 36.17
N GLY A 34 -9.60 39.83 34.99
CA GLY A 34 -9.17 40.97 34.19
C GLY A 34 -10.39 41.64 33.56
N ALA A 35 -10.55 42.93 33.83
CA ALA A 35 -11.79 43.70 33.74
C ALA A 35 -12.35 43.88 32.32
N ALA A 36 -13.69 43.90 32.27
CA ALA A 36 -14.48 44.43 31.17
C ALA A 36 -14.38 45.97 31.15
N VAL A 37 -14.09 46.54 29.98
CA VAL A 37 -14.38 47.94 29.68
C VAL A 37 -15.38 47.94 28.53
N LEU A 38 -16.57 48.45 28.83
CA LEU A 38 -17.65 48.73 27.89
C LEU A 38 -17.36 50.05 27.16
N THR A 39 -17.19 49.99 25.84
CA THR A 39 -17.48 51.12 24.94
C THR A 39 -18.06 50.57 23.65
N ALA A 40 -19.27 51.01 23.30
CA ALA A 40 -19.93 50.82 22.02
C ALA A 40 -20.34 52.20 21.48
N PRO A 41 -20.75 52.33 20.22
CA PRO A 41 -20.16 51.80 18.99
C PRO A 41 -19.80 52.95 18.02
N ALA A 42 -18.98 52.67 17.00
CA ALA A 42 -18.88 53.55 15.83
C ALA A 42 -18.83 52.68 14.57
N ASP A 43 -19.82 52.87 13.70
CA ASP A 43 -19.90 52.34 12.35
C ASP A 43 -18.64 52.67 11.55
N ALA A 44 -18.00 51.65 10.98
CA ALA A 44 -17.26 51.77 9.72
C ALA A 44 -16.88 50.38 9.17
N ALA A 45 -17.38 50.10 7.96
CA ALA A 45 -16.85 49.21 6.93
C ALA A 45 -16.57 47.73 7.29
N GLN A 46 -17.37 46.85 6.70
CA GLN A 46 -17.09 45.42 6.61
C GLN A 46 -15.86 45.18 5.74
N ASP A 47 -14.74 44.86 6.38
CA ASP A 47 -13.60 44.21 5.73
C ASP A 47 -13.95 42.73 5.54
N VAL A 48 -14.22 42.34 4.30
CA VAL A 48 -14.40 40.94 3.93
C VAL A 48 -13.02 40.29 4.01
N GLN A 49 -12.70 39.74 5.18
CA GLN A 49 -11.52 38.89 5.36
C GLN A 49 -11.69 37.66 4.46
N SER A 50 -10.90 37.64 3.39
CA SER A 50 -10.68 36.52 2.49
C SER A 50 -10.35 35.28 3.32
N ALA A 51 -11.07 34.19 3.05
CA ALA A 51 -10.74 32.88 3.58
C ALA A 51 -9.25 32.55 3.31
N PRO A 52 -8.56 31.83 4.21
CA PRO A 52 -7.18 31.45 3.98
C PRO A 52 -7.10 30.60 2.70
N GLU A 53 -6.26 31.01 1.75
CA GLU A 53 -5.94 30.19 0.58
C GLU A 53 -5.49 28.80 1.05
N PRO A 54 -5.93 27.72 0.39
CA PRO A 54 -5.42 26.40 0.67
C PRO A 54 -3.90 26.42 0.48
N ALA A 55 -3.17 26.02 1.52
CA ALA A 55 -1.72 25.91 1.51
C ALA A 55 -1.28 25.24 0.20
N ALA A 56 -0.53 26.00 -0.62
CA ALA A 56 -0.01 25.52 -1.88
C ALA A 56 0.65 24.16 -1.65
N ALA A 57 0.16 23.12 -2.33
CA ALA A 57 0.79 21.81 -2.32
C ALA A 57 2.25 22.02 -2.70
N SER A 58 3.17 21.75 -1.77
CA SER A 58 4.60 21.80 -2.06
C SER A 58 4.83 20.94 -3.30
N ARG A 59 5.24 21.55 -4.42
CA ARG A 59 5.65 20.80 -5.60
C ARG A 59 6.61 19.72 -5.14
N ALA A 60 6.37 18.46 -5.50
CA ALA A 60 7.34 17.40 -5.28
C ALA A 60 8.66 17.87 -5.91
N ALA A 61 9.75 17.82 -5.14
CA ALA A 61 11.08 18.22 -5.63
C ALA A 61 11.42 17.43 -6.91
N ALA A 62 12.08 18.05 -7.89
CA ALA A 62 12.47 17.32 -9.08
C ALA A 62 13.52 16.26 -8.72
N CYS A 63 13.61 15.22 -9.55
CA CYS A 63 14.58 14.15 -9.29
C CYS A 63 16.00 14.71 -9.22
N GLY A 64 16.71 14.34 -8.16
CA GLY A 64 18.10 14.71 -7.96
C GLY A 64 18.31 16.12 -7.40
N ASP A 65 17.24 16.88 -7.14
CA ASP A 65 17.30 18.15 -6.41
C ASP A 65 17.67 17.93 -4.94
N GLY A 66 18.16 18.99 -4.27
CA GLY A 66 18.53 18.94 -2.86
C GLY A 66 19.85 18.22 -2.58
N SER A 67 20.20 18.10 -1.30
CA SER A 67 21.47 17.48 -0.87
C SER A 67 21.48 15.97 -1.07
N TYR A 68 22.65 15.42 -1.40
CA TYR A 68 22.92 13.99 -1.46
C TYR A 68 24.37 13.72 -1.04
N GLN A 69 24.65 12.49 -0.60
CA GLN A 69 25.97 12.09 -0.10
C GLN A 69 26.75 11.32 -1.16
N ALA A 70 26.05 10.59 -2.02
CA ALA A 70 26.65 9.86 -3.12
C ALA A 70 25.80 9.97 -4.40
N GLU A 71 26.44 9.74 -5.53
CA GLU A 71 25.77 9.68 -6.82
C GLU A 71 26.40 8.64 -7.74
N ALA A 72 25.64 8.19 -8.73
CA ALA A 72 26.13 7.42 -9.87
C ALA A 72 25.71 8.14 -11.15
N VAL A 73 26.68 8.57 -11.97
CA VAL A 73 26.44 9.38 -13.17
C VAL A 73 26.93 8.65 -14.40
N LEU A 74 26.10 8.58 -15.44
CA LEU A 74 26.47 8.05 -16.75
C LEU A 74 26.98 9.18 -17.65
N ASN A 75 28.21 9.04 -18.18
CA ASN A 75 28.76 9.89 -19.22
C ASN A 75 29.19 9.01 -20.41
N GLY A 76 28.54 9.19 -21.57
CA GLY A 76 28.70 8.26 -22.69
C GLY A 76 28.28 6.85 -22.28
N SER A 77 29.19 5.89 -22.33
CA SER A 77 28.99 4.49 -21.89
C SER A 77 29.55 4.20 -20.48
N THR A 78 30.13 5.20 -19.81
CA THR A 78 30.83 5.01 -18.54
C THR A 78 30.02 5.57 -17.38
N TRP A 79 29.63 4.68 -16.47
CA TRP A 79 29.15 5.03 -15.15
C TRP A 79 30.31 5.39 -14.24
N THR A 80 30.20 6.53 -13.55
CA THR A 80 31.07 6.88 -12.44
C THR A 80 30.25 7.11 -11.19
N ALA A 81 30.51 6.33 -10.13
CA ALA A 81 29.90 6.55 -8.83
C ALA A 81 30.86 7.31 -7.91
N ARG A 82 30.34 8.29 -7.16
CA ARG A 82 31.11 9.14 -6.26
C ARG A 82 30.43 9.29 -4.91
N ARG A 83 31.24 9.52 -3.88
CA ARG A 83 30.83 10.05 -2.58
C ARG A 83 31.53 11.39 -2.39
N GLY A 84 30.78 12.49 -2.48
CA GLY A 84 31.39 13.82 -2.64
C GLY A 84 32.35 13.83 -3.84
N SER A 85 33.61 14.23 -3.63
CA SER A 85 34.64 14.24 -4.67
C SER A 85 35.31 12.89 -4.92
N SER A 86 35.12 11.89 -4.06
CA SER A 86 35.82 10.60 -4.13
C SER A 86 35.11 9.64 -5.08
N VAL A 87 35.83 9.12 -6.08
CA VAL A 87 35.32 8.08 -6.99
C VAL A 87 35.37 6.72 -6.30
N VAL A 88 34.23 6.03 -6.26
CA VAL A 88 34.09 4.68 -5.65
C VAL A 88 33.83 3.59 -6.69
N TYR A 89 33.50 3.96 -7.93
CA TYR A 89 33.36 3.05 -9.06
C TYR A 89 33.48 3.79 -10.38
N THR A 90 34.13 3.15 -11.36
CA THR A 90 34.09 3.53 -12.77
C THR A 90 33.93 2.25 -13.59
N GLY A 91 32.97 2.22 -14.52
CA GLY A 91 32.74 1.05 -15.37
C GLY A 91 31.48 1.20 -16.23
N THR A 92 31.05 0.11 -16.86
CA THR A 92 29.90 0.12 -17.79
C THR A 92 28.61 -0.45 -17.18
N ASP A 93 28.69 -1.14 -16.04
CA ASP A 93 27.54 -1.78 -15.38
C ASP A 93 26.79 -0.80 -14.45
N MET A 94 25.53 -0.50 -14.79
CA MET A 94 24.66 0.38 -14.00
C MET A 94 24.42 -0.16 -12.59
N ARG A 95 24.12 -1.46 -12.47
CA ARG A 95 23.85 -2.11 -11.16
C ARG A 95 25.06 -1.97 -10.23
N ALA A 96 26.27 -2.19 -10.72
CA ALA A 96 27.50 -2.05 -9.94
C ALA A 96 27.73 -0.59 -9.52
N ALA A 97 27.49 0.37 -10.42
CA ALA A 97 27.59 1.80 -10.09
C ALA A 97 26.61 2.21 -8.99
N MET A 98 25.34 1.80 -9.11
CA MET A 98 24.32 2.05 -8.09
C MET A 98 24.68 1.40 -6.75
N GLN A 99 25.08 0.12 -6.76
CA GLN A 99 25.46 -0.58 -5.54
C GLN A 99 26.72 0.03 -4.90
N ALA A 100 27.70 0.48 -5.69
CA ALA A 100 28.90 1.15 -5.19
C ALA A 100 28.56 2.50 -4.54
N ALA A 101 27.68 3.30 -5.15
CA ALA A 101 27.19 4.54 -4.54
C ALA A 101 26.48 4.25 -3.20
N VAL A 102 25.59 3.26 -3.16
CA VAL A 102 24.91 2.83 -1.92
C VAL A 102 25.89 2.32 -0.87
N ASN A 103 26.89 1.51 -1.26
CA ASN A 103 27.89 0.96 -0.34
C ASN A 103 28.86 2.02 0.19
N SER A 104 29.00 3.16 -0.51
CA SER A 104 29.85 4.27 -0.06
C SER A 104 29.24 5.10 1.07
N LEU A 105 27.94 4.95 1.30
CA LEU A 105 27.25 5.62 2.40
C LEU A 105 27.82 5.16 3.75
N THR A 106 27.66 6.00 4.77
CA THR A 106 28.22 5.76 6.10
C THR A 106 27.67 4.45 6.69
N ALA A 107 28.57 3.55 7.11
CA ALA A 107 28.22 2.29 7.74
C ALA A 107 27.61 2.51 9.13
N GLY A 108 26.59 1.73 9.50
CA GLY A 108 25.96 1.80 10.82
C GLY A 108 25.18 3.09 11.10
N ARG A 109 24.92 3.92 10.07
CA ARG A 109 24.22 5.19 10.21
C ARG A 109 22.83 5.04 10.83
N THR A 110 22.41 6.07 11.56
CA THR A 110 21.08 6.18 12.20
C THR A 110 20.27 7.37 11.66
N SER A 111 20.81 8.06 10.66
CA SER A 111 20.18 9.14 9.91
C SER A 111 20.23 8.82 8.42
N LYS A 112 19.22 9.27 7.68
CA LYS A 112 19.11 9.04 6.24
C LYS A 112 20.27 9.70 5.49
N GLU A 113 20.87 8.93 4.59
CA GLU A 113 21.78 9.44 3.56
C GLU A 113 21.22 9.07 2.18
N ARG A 114 21.45 9.95 1.21
CA ARG A 114 20.82 9.95 -0.11
C ARG A 114 21.82 9.65 -1.23
N VAL A 115 21.36 8.80 -2.15
CA VAL A 115 22.04 8.44 -3.40
C VAL A 115 21.21 8.94 -4.57
N VAL A 116 21.85 9.64 -5.51
CA VAL A 116 21.24 10.07 -6.78
C VAL A 116 21.83 9.30 -7.95
N VAL A 117 21.00 8.71 -8.80
CA VAL A 117 21.44 8.00 -10.01
C VAL A 117 21.05 8.83 -11.22
N ARG A 118 22.02 9.31 -11.99
CA ARG A 118 21.83 10.20 -13.14
C ARG A 118 22.19 9.47 -14.43
N GLY A 119 21.15 9.03 -15.15
CA GLY A 119 21.30 8.32 -16.42
C GLY A 119 20.44 7.06 -16.49
N SER A 120 20.33 6.53 -17.70
CA SER A 120 19.55 5.32 -17.99
C SER A 120 20.47 4.17 -18.35
N GLY A 121 20.10 2.95 -17.97
CA GLY A 121 20.93 1.77 -18.21
C GLY A 121 20.15 0.49 -18.00
N SER A 122 20.83 -0.66 -18.14
CA SER A 122 20.21 -1.96 -17.94
C SER A 122 20.66 -2.63 -16.66
N ILE A 123 19.75 -3.38 -16.03
CA ILE A 123 20.03 -4.27 -14.89
C ILE A 123 19.45 -5.64 -15.21
N SER A 124 20.20 -6.71 -14.93
CA SER A 124 19.70 -8.08 -15.12
C SER A 124 18.59 -8.40 -14.11
N ALA A 125 17.51 -9.04 -14.55
CA ALA A 125 16.43 -9.57 -13.71
C ALA A 125 16.91 -10.61 -12.68
N GLY A 126 18.08 -11.21 -12.91
CA GLY A 126 18.77 -12.10 -11.97
C GLY A 126 19.65 -11.38 -10.94
N SER A 127 19.54 -10.05 -10.83
CA SER A 127 20.36 -9.24 -9.94
C SER A 127 19.53 -8.23 -9.15
N ARG A 128 20.17 -7.58 -8.17
CA ARG A 128 19.53 -6.57 -7.32
C ARG A 128 20.48 -5.46 -6.90
N VAL A 129 19.91 -4.31 -6.57
CA VAL A 129 20.56 -3.25 -5.79
C VAL A 129 19.94 -3.27 -4.40
N SER A 130 20.75 -3.61 -3.40
CA SER A 130 20.31 -3.78 -2.02
C SER A 130 20.49 -2.49 -1.23
N LEU A 131 19.39 -1.98 -0.67
CA LEU A 131 19.36 -0.77 0.15
C LEU A 131 19.48 -1.14 1.64
N PRO A 132 20.58 -0.76 2.32
CA PRO A 132 20.67 -0.87 3.77
C PRO A 132 19.77 0.17 4.46
N SER A 133 19.54 0.03 5.76
CA SER A 133 18.74 0.98 6.55
C SER A 133 19.20 2.44 6.36
N TYR A 134 18.27 3.38 6.48
CA TYR A 134 18.52 4.82 6.34
C TYR A 134 19.08 5.20 4.95
N THR A 135 18.62 4.53 3.89
CA THR A 135 18.95 4.88 2.49
C THR A 135 17.80 5.64 1.86
N VAL A 136 18.11 6.79 1.26
CA VAL A 136 17.25 7.45 0.29
C VAL A 136 17.84 7.20 -1.09
N LEU A 137 17.05 6.67 -2.01
CA LEU A 137 17.43 6.45 -3.40
C LEU A 137 16.58 7.34 -4.31
N ASP A 138 17.23 8.02 -5.24
CA ASP A 138 16.57 8.82 -6.25
C ASP A 138 17.13 8.49 -7.64
N VAL A 139 16.32 7.91 -8.53
CA VAL A 139 16.76 7.44 -9.85
C VAL A 139 16.25 8.37 -10.94
N CYS A 140 17.13 9.27 -11.38
CA CYS A 140 16.89 10.32 -12.38
C CYS A 140 17.20 9.85 -13.81
N GLY A 141 16.69 8.68 -14.13
CA GLY A 141 16.76 8.04 -15.43
C GLY A 141 15.87 6.81 -15.44
N THR A 142 16.09 5.91 -16.39
CA THR A 142 15.30 4.69 -16.53
C THR A 142 16.19 3.46 -16.37
N ILE A 143 15.79 2.55 -15.48
CA ILE A 143 16.37 1.21 -15.42
C ILE A 143 15.57 0.31 -16.36
N ASN A 144 16.23 -0.23 -17.37
CA ASN A 144 15.68 -1.27 -18.22
C ASN A 144 16.07 -2.65 -17.69
N VAL A 145 15.10 -3.42 -17.21
CA VAL A 145 15.36 -4.73 -16.62
C VAL A 145 15.35 -5.82 -17.71
N THR A 146 16.47 -6.53 -17.85
CA THR A 146 16.70 -7.49 -18.95
C THR A 146 16.95 -8.91 -18.45
N GLY A 147 16.75 -9.91 -19.32
CA GLY A 147 17.02 -11.31 -18.99
C GLY A 147 15.95 -11.93 -18.07
N SER A 148 16.37 -12.91 -17.27
CA SER A 148 15.53 -13.65 -16.34
C SER A 148 16.23 -13.86 -15.00
N GLY A 149 15.48 -14.23 -13.97
CA GLY A 149 16.00 -14.48 -12.64
C GLY A 149 15.06 -15.36 -11.81
N SER A 150 15.44 -15.62 -10.57
CA SER A 150 14.57 -16.26 -9.57
C SER A 150 14.89 -15.76 -8.16
N GLY A 151 13.99 -16.02 -7.22
CA GLY A 151 14.17 -15.65 -5.81
C GLY A 151 14.02 -14.14 -5.56
N ASP A 152 14.79 -13.63 -4.60
CA ASP A 152 14.65 -12.27 -4.08
C ASP A 152 15.43 -11.23 -4.93
N GLN A 153 15.12 -11.12 -6.22
CA GLN A 153 15.79 -10.19 -7.14
C GLN A 153 14.86 -9.04 -7.56
N ALA A 154 15.36 -7.81 -7.48
CA ALA A 154 14.67 -6.60 -7.90
C ALA A 154 15.72 -5.49 -8.11
N PRO A 155 15.59 -4.62 -9.13
CA PRO A 155 16.50 -3.48 -9.31
C PRO A 155 16.48 -2.52 -8.11
N VAL A 156 15.44 -2.57 -7.27
CA VAL A 156 15.38 -1.90 -5.97
C VAL A 156 14.91 -2.90 -4.92
N TYR A 157 15.81 -3.27 -4.01
CA TYR A 157 15.59 -4.33 -3.02
C TYR A 157 15.96 -3.88 -1.60
N ALA A 158 15.18 -4.29 -0.60
CA ALA A 158 15.60 -4.24 0.79
C ALA A 158 15.03 -5.41 1.59
N ARG A 159 15.80 -5.90 2.57
CA ARG A 159 15.36 -6.94 3.50
C ARG A 159 15.83 -6.67 4.92
N GLY A 160 14.92 -6.76 5.89
CA GLY A 160 15.26 -6.54 7.31
C GLY A 160 15.77 -5.12 7.60
N ALA A 161 15.42 -4.16 6.76
CA ALA A 161 15.92 -2.78 6.79
C ALA A 161 14.84 -1.80 7.26
N ARG A 162 15.26 -0.62 7.70
CA ARG A 162 14.36 0.44 8.14
C ARG A 162 14.72 1.81 7.59
N ASP A 163 13.74 2.71 7.57
CA ASP A 163 13.91 4.11 7.21
C ASP A 163 14.44 4.28 5.78
N ILE A 164 13.80 3.58 4.83
CA ILE A 164 14.15 3.59 3.41
C ILE A 164 13.23 4.54 2.65
N GLU A 165 13.79 5.31 1.71
CA GLU A 165 13.00 6.08 0.75
C GLU A 165 13.44 5.79 -0.69
N VAL A 166 12.48 5.68 -1.60
CA VAL A 166 12.70 5.68 -3.05
C VAL A 166 11.89 6.83 -3.61
N GLN A 167 12.55 7.94 -3.94
CA GLN A 167 11.89 9.21 -4.24
C GLN A 167 11.34 9.25 -5.67
N HIS A 168 12.18 8.93 -6.65
CA HIS A 168 11.77 8.73 -8.04
C HIS A 168 12.35 7.43 -8.59
N LEU A 169 11.54 6.74 -9.39
CA LEU A 169 11.97 5.54 -10.09
C LEU A 169 11.20 5.37 -11.39
N ASN A 170 11.92 5.27 -12.51
CA ASN A 170 11.38 4.79 -13.78
C ASN A 170 11.94 3.40 -14.11
N LEU A 171 11.07 2.42 -14.37
CA LEU A 171 11.45 1.07 -14.77
C LEU A 171 10.82 0.66 -16.10
N THR A 172 11.56 -0.05 -16.92
CA THR A 172 11.05 -0.79 -18.08
C THR A 172 11.52 -2.24 -18.08
N GLY A 173 10.99 -3.05 -18.99
CA GLY A 173 11.47 -4.42 -19.22
C GLY A 173 10.77 -5.47 -18.37
N ALA A 174 11.47 -6.54 -18.03
CA ALA A 174 10.88 -7.77 -17.47
C ALA A 174 11.48 -8.15 -16.11
N PRO A 175 11.25 -7.36 -15.04
CA PRO A 175 11.70 -7.74 -13.70
C PRO A 175 10.96 -8.97 -13.16
N LEU A 176 11.50 -9.59 -12.11
CA LEU A 176 10.68 -10.44 -11.22
C LEU A 176 9.76 -9.56 -10.39
N TYR A 177 10.38 -8.60 -9.70
CA TYR A 177 9.74 -7.52 -8.95
C TYR A 177 10.42 -6.21 -9.36
N GLY A 178 9.66 -5.18 -9.71
CA GLY A 178 10.23 -3.84 -9.95
C GLY A 178 10.83 -3.25 -8.67
N ILE A 179 10.06 -3.29 -7.58
CA ILE A 179 10.53 -3.02 -6.22
C ILE A 179 10.19 -4.22 -5.35
N PHE A 180 11.14 -4.64 -4.51
CA PHE A 180 10.89 -5.68 -3.52
C PHE A 180 11.43 -5.34 -2.13
N MET A 181 10.51 -5.16 -1.19
CA MET A 181 10.83 -4.85 0.20
C MET A 181 10.30 -5.95 1.13
N ARG A 182 11.17 -6.57 1.94
CA ARG A 182 10.82 -7.70 2.80
C ARG A 182 11.19 -7.47 4.26
N ASN A 183 10.25 -7.67 5.18
CA ASN A 183 10.43 -7.46 6.62
C ASN A 183 11.04 -6.08 6.94
N VAL A 184 10.50 -5.03 6.33
CA VAL A 184 11.01 -3.65 6.43
C VAL A 184 10.17 -2.78 7.36
N GLN A 185 10.71 -1.64 7.78
CA GLN A 185 10.00 -0.66 8.62
C GLN A 185 10.22 0.76 8.09
N ASN A 186 9.21 1.63 8.14
CA ASN A 186 9.31 3.04 7.75
C ASN A 186 9.82 3.20 6.29
N VAL A 187 8.99 2.79 5.33
CA VAL A 187 9.30 2.91 3.90
C VAL A 187 8.48 4.02 3.27
N VAL A 188 9.12 4.87 2.47
CA VAL A 188 8.44 5.85 1.61
C VAL A 188 8.80 5.57 0.15
N LEU A 189 7.79 5.35 -0.69
CA LEU A 189 7.92 5.32 -2.14
C LEU A 189 7.23 6.57 -2.69
N GLY A 190 7.98 7.44 -3.36
CA GLY A 190 7.47 8.70 -3.90
C GLY A 190 6.77 8.48 -5.24
N GLN A 191 7.41 8.94 -6.32
CA GLN A 191 6.91 8.88 -7.69
C GLN A 191 7.49 7.66 -8.42
N ILE A 192 6.66 6.64 -8.60
CA ILE A 192 7.08 5.37 -9.21
C ILE A 192 6.35 5.17 -10.52
N ASP A 193 7.09 5.03 -11.62
CA ASP A 193 6.56 4.76 -12.95
C ASP A 193 7.22 3.50 -13.52
N MET A 194 6.41 2.48 -13.80
CA MET A 194 6.86 1.21 -14.34
C MET A 194 6.09 0.86 -15.61
N ARG A 195 6.80 0.77 -16.73
CA ARG A 195 6.27 0.31 -18.02
C ARG A 195 6.88 -1.05 -18.35
N LEU A 196 6.29 -2.09 -17.79
CA LEU A 196 6.84 -3.44 -17.79
C LEU A 196 6.33 -4.25 -18.98
N SER A 197 7.03 -5.33 -19.30
CA SER A 197 6.58 -6.36 -20.25
C SER A 197 6.23 -7.68 -19.57
N ARG A 198 6.72 -7.90 -18.34
CA ARG A 198 6.44 -9.06 -17.46
C ARG A 198 6.72 -8.70 -16.00
N GLY A 199 6.41 -9.61 -15.09
CA GLY A 199 6.77 -9.49 -13.66
C GLY A 199 5.69 -8.86 -12.80
N LEU A 200 6.09 -8.52 -11.57
CA LEU A 200 5.28 -7.81 -10.57
C LEU A 200 5.86 -6.40 -10.38
N GLY A 201 5.02 -5.38 -10.26
CA GLY A 201 5.47 -4.00 -10.02
C GLY A 201 6.14 -3.81 -8.66
N VAL A 202 5.36 -3.65 -7.60
CA VAL A 202 5.83 -3.43 -6.23
C VAL A 202 5.36 -4.55 -5.31
N ARG A 203 6.30 -5.27 -4.71
CA ARG A 203 6.04 -6.30 -3.69
C ARG A 203 6.59 -5.83 -2.34
N ILE A 204 5.74 -5.80 -1.32
CA ILE A 204 6.11 -5.44 0.05
C ILE A 204 5.57 -6.50 0.99
N ASP A 205 6.44 -7.29 1.62
CA ASP A 205 5.96 -8.41 2.44
C ASP A 205 6.77 -8.66 3.72
N ASN A 206 6.31 -9.61 4.54
CA ASN A 206 7.05 -10.13 5.70
C ASN A 206 7.43 -11.60 5.56
N ARG A 207 7.48 -12.13 4.33
CA ARG A 207 7.59 -13.58 4.10
C ARG A 207 8.98 -14.16 4.41
N GLY A 208 9.94 -13.34 4.81
CA GLY A 208 11.22 -13.79 5.35
C GLY A 208 11.14 -14.19 6.83
N ASP A 209 10.27 -13.53 7.60
CA ASP A 209 9.94 -13.86 9.00
C ASP A 209 8.52 -13.36 9.30
N THR A 210 7.55 -14.26 9.30
CA THR A 210 6.14 -13.90 9.48
C THR A 210 5.79 -13.50 10.92
N SER A 211 6.69 -13.68 11.89
CA SER A 211 6.51 -13.18 13.25
C SER A 211 6.72 -11.65 13.34
N GLN A 212 7.44 -11.07 12.37
CA GLN A 212 7.76 -9.66 12.29
C GLN A 212 7.03 -9.01 11.12
N TRP A 213 5.96 -8.28 11.42
CA TRP A 213 5.24 -7.50 10.41
C TRP A 213 6.15 -6.47 9.75
N THR A 214 5.99 -6.31 8.43
CA THR A 214 6.46 -5.09 7.76
C THR A 214 5.56 -3.94 8.22
N ARG A 215 6.15 -2.79 8.57
CA ARG A 215 5.41 -1.70 9.23
C ARG A 215 5.63 -0.33 8.60
N ASN A 216 4.60 0.51 8.68
CA ASN A 216 4.66 1.92 8.32
C ASN A 216 5.21 2.15 6.90
N VAL A 217 4.41 1.74 5.93
CA VAL A 217 4.73 1.86 4.50
C VAL A 217 3.86 2.93 3.89
N ARG A 218 4.48 3.90 3.21
CA ARG A 218 3.80 4.95 2.45
C ARG A 218 4.21 4.87 0.98
N ILE A 219 3.23 4.96 0.09
CA ILE A 219 3.43 5.14 -1.35
C ILE A 219 2.68 6.41 -1.75
N ASP A 220 3.34 7.39 -2.36
CA ASP A 220 2.64 8.57 -2.85
C ASP A 220 1.87 8.21 -4.13
N ASN A 221 2.56 7.89 -5.22
CA ASN A 221 1.93 7.46 -6.46
C ASN A 221 2.73 6.37 -7.16
N VAL A 222 2.01 5.39 -7.71
CA VAL A 222 2.60 4.32 -8.51
C VAL A 222 1.78 4.10 -9.77
N TYR A 223 2.45 4.19 -10.91
CA TYR A 223 1.95 3.79 -12.21
C TYR A 223 2.62 2.48 -12.63
N VAL A 224 1.83 1.47 -12.98
CA VAL A 224 2.33 0.21 -13.54
C VAL A 224 1.53 -0.16 -14.77
N SER A 225 2.22 -0.43 -15.87
CA SER A 225 1.65 -1.05 -17.06
C SER A 225 2.37 -2.32 -17.49
N GLY A 226 1.64 -3.27 -18.08
CA GLY A 226 2.19 -4.46 -18.74
C GLY A 226 2.86 -5.49 -17.82
N ALA A 227 2.73 -5.35 -16.49
CA ALA A 227 3.12 -6.39 -15.54
C ALA A 227 2.33 -7.68 -15.80
N SER A 228 2.98 -8.84 -15.79
CA SER A 228 2.30 -10.12 -15.96
C SER A 228 1.66 -10.65 -14.66
N SER A 229 1.98 -10.04 -13.53
CA SER A 229 1.44 -10.32 -12.19
C SER A 229 0.78 -9.05 -11.64
N HIS A 230 0.86 -8.78 -10.33
CA HIS A 230 0.29 -7.61 -9.68
C HIS A 230 1.02 -6.31 -10.01
N ALA A 231 0.30 -5.18 -9.99
CA ALA A 231 0.94 -3.87 -9.99
C ALA A 231 1.50 -3.54 -8.60
N VAL A 232 0.69 -3.66 -7.55
CA VAL A 232 1.13 -3.51 -6.16
C VAL A 232 0.56 -4.66 -5.32
N GLU A 233 1.41 -5.29 -4.53
CA GLU A 233 1.02 -6.28 -3.54
C GLU A 233 1.71 -6.04 -2.20
N THR A 234 0.90 -5.97 -1.14
CA THR A 234 1.35 -6.10 0.23
C THR A 234 1.07 -7.51 0.74
N TYR A 235 1.94 -8.10 1.59
CA TYR A 235 1.66 -9.37 2.29
C TYR A 235 2.25 -9.37 3.71
N GLY A 236 1.38 -9.23 4.72
CA GLY A 236 1.79 -9.21 6.13
C GLY A 236 2.33 -7.84 6.53
N VAL A 237 1.52 -6.81 6.27
CA VAL A 237 1.86 -5.39 6.45
C VAL A 237 0.91 -4.73 7.44
N ASP A 238 1.47 -4.00 8.40
CA ASP A 238 0.73 -3.23 9.42
C ASP A 238 1.07 -1.74 9.28
N GLY A 239 0.09 -0.95 8.85
CA GLY A 239 0.30 0.44 8.49
C GLY A 239 0.72 0.57 7.03
N PHE A 240 -0.25 0.75 6.14
CA PHE A 240 -0.03 0.98 4.71
C PHE A 240 -0.83 2.19 4.23
N THR A 241 -0.16 3.22 3.73
CA THR A 241 -0.82 4.36 3.09
C THR A 241 -0.41 4.43 1.63
N VAL A 242 -1.37 4.57 0.72
CA VAL A 242 -1.10 4.86 -0.68
C VAL A 242 -2.00 5.98 -1.19
N GLY A 243 -1.41 6.91 -1.94
CA GLY A 243 -2.17 7.89 -2.72
C GLY A 243 -2.87 7.19 -3.89
N THR A 244 -2.19 7.10 -5.03
CA THR A 244 -2.80 6.49 -6.23
C THR A 244 -2.04 5.27 -6.71
N VAL A 245 -2.76 4.17 -6.93
CA VAL A 245 -2.30 3.03 -7.74
C VAL A 245 -2.96 3.10 -9.11
N THR A 246 -2.17 3.38 -10.14
CA THR A 246 -2.61 3.39 -11.54
C THR A 246 -2.13 2.12 -12.24
N ALA A 247 -3.03 1.20 -12.55
CA ALA A 247 -2.72 -0.09 -13.18
C ALA A 247 -3.28 -0.16 -14.60
N ARG A 248 -2.46 -0.51 -15.60
CA ARG A 248 -2.88 -0.64 -17.01
C ARG A 248 -2.42 -1.96 -17.61
N ASN A 249 -3.34 -2.79 -18.08
CA ASN A 249 -3.01 -4.08 -18.70
C ASN A 249 -2.10 -4.94 -17.81
N VAL A 250 -2.53 -5.13 -16.57
CA VAL A 250 -1.80 -5.86 -15.52
C VAL A 250 -2.40 -7.25 -15.41
N GLY A 251 -1.56 -8.29 -15.42
CA GLY A 251 -1.99 -9.69 -15.55
C GLY A 251 -2.82 -10.20 -14.36
N GLU A 252 -2.62 -9.65 -13.16
CA GLU A 252 -3.38 -10.00 -11.96
C GLU A 252 -4.06 -8.75 -11.36
N SER A 253 -3.81 -8.45 -10.08
CA SER A 253 -4.45 -7.30 -9.41
C SER A 253 -3.75 -5.97 -9.65
N GLY A 254 -4.53 -4.89 -9.75
CA GLY A 254 -4.00 -3.54 -9.67
C GLY A 254 -3.40 -3.28 -8.29
N LEU A 255 -4.22 -3.43 -7.24
CA LEU A 255 -3.77 -3.45 -5.86
C LEU A 255 -4.28 -4.71 -5.17
N LEU A 256 -3.36 -5.49 -4.59
CA LEU A 256 -3.66 -6.61 -3.71
C LEU A 256 -3.20 -6.28 -2.29
N LEU A 257 -4.17 -6.18 -1.38
CA LEU A 257 -3.92 -6.18 0.06
C LEU A 257 -4.03 -7.60 0.59
N ASN A 258 -2.89 -8.24 0.78
CA ASN A 258 -2.78 -9.60 1.29
C ASN A 258 -2.39 -9.52 2.78
N GLN A 259 -3.19 -10.06 3.69
CA GLN A 259 -2.92 -10.02 5.14
C GLN A 259 -2.41 -8.64 5.62
N THR A 260 -3.08 -7.56 5.19
CA THR A 260 -2.69 -6.19 5.54
C THR A 260 -3.67 -5.61 6.54
N ILE A 261 -3.19 -4.83 7.50
CA ILE A 261 -4.01 -4.15 8.52
C ILE A 261 -3.64 -2.67 8.58
N ASN A 262 -4.56 -1.84 9.07
CA ASN A 262 -4.36 -0.40 9.24
C ASN A 262 -3.93 0.27 7.93
N ALA A 263 -4.77 0.15 6.90
CA ALA A 263 -4.48 0.65 5.56
C ALA A 263 -5.40 1.82 5.16
N SER A 264 -4.81 2.81 4.49
CA SER A 264 -5.50 3.93 3.87
C SER A 264 -5.10 4.04 2.40
N VAL A 265 -6.05 3.90 1.50
CA VAL A 265 -5.87 3.93 0.04
C VAL A 265 -6.69 5.09 -0.50
N THR A 266 -6.06 6.12 -1.08
CA THR A 266 -6.85 7.21 -1.67
C THR A 266 -7.54 6.74 -2.94
N LYS A 267 -6.82 6.12 -3.87
CA LYS A 267 -7.38 5.69 -5.16
C LYS A 267 -6.70 4.45 -5.75
N VAL A 268 -7.52 3.54 -6.26
CA VAL A 268 -7.11 2.51 -7.21
C VAL A 268 -7.77 2.84 -8.55
N ASP A 269 -6.97 3.11 -9.58
CA ASP A 269 -7.44 3.34 -10.94
C ASP A 269 -6.87 2.25 -11.85
N ALA A 270 -7.68 1.25 -12.17
CA ALA A 270 -7.28 0.12 -12.99
C ALA A 270 -8.04 0.07 -14.31
N ASP A 271 -7.30 -0.18 -15.38
CA ASP A 271 -7.84 -0.49 -16.70
C ASP A 271 -7.25 -1.84 -17.14
N ASN A 272 -8.13 -2.77 -17.48
CA ASN A 272 -7.78 -4.09 -17.95
C ASN A 272 -6.85 -4.87 -16.99
N ALA A 273 -7.08 -4.76 -15.67
CA ALA A 273 -6.37 -5.53 -14.66
C ALA A 273 -7.03 -6.90 -14.44
N GLY A 274 -6.25 -7.98 -14.53
CA GLY A 274 -6.70 -9.33 -14.21
C GLY A 274 -7.60 -9.97 -15.26
N ALA A 275 -7.58 -9.48 -16.50
CA ALA A 275 -8.41 -10.00 -17.59
C ALA A 275 -8.21 -11.52 -17.79
N GLY A 276 -9.31 -12.26 -17.89
CA GLY A 276 -9.28 -13.72 -18.03
C GLY A 276 -8.82 -14.48 -16.77
N THR A 277 -8.68 -13.81 -15.63
CA THR A 277 -8.21 -14.43 -14.37
C THR A 277 -9.23 -14.38 -13.23
N GLY A 278 -8.83 -14.93 -12.07
CA GLY A 278 -9.53 -14.81 -10.79
C GLY A 278 -9.31 -13.48 -10.04
N TYR A 279 -8.48 -12.57 -10.56
CA TYR A 279 -8.07 -11.36 -9.86
C TYR A 279 -8.98 -10.15 -10.12
N ALA A 280 -8.65 -9.02 -9.50
CA ALA A 280 -9.45 -7.81 -9.48
C ALA A 280 -8.60 -6.54 -9.53
N ALA A 281 -9.17 -5.44 -10.00
CA ALA A 281 -8.57 -4.12 -9.87
C ALA A 281 -8.13 -3.83 -8.43
N PHE A 282 -9.01 -4.07 -7.46
CA PHE A 282 -8.70 -4.05 -6.03
C PHE A 282 -9.07 -5.38 -5.37
N ARG A 283 -8.10 -6.04 -4.73
CA ARG A 283 -8.29 -7.34 -4.08
C ARG A 283 -7.84 -7.30 -2.62
N MET A 284 -8.62 -7.95 -1.76
CA MET A 284 -8.31 -8.20 -0.35
C MET A 284 -8.29 -9.72 -0.11
N ALA A 285 -7.20 -10.23 0.46
CA ALA A 285 -7.03 -11.68 0.63
C ALA A 285 -6.32 -12.06 1.94
N ASN A 286 -6.52 -13.33 2.35
CA ASN A 286 -5.82 -14.01 3.45
C ASN A 286 -5.87 -13.24 4.77
N ARG A 287 -7.08 -13.07 5.31
CA ARG A 287 -7.32 -12.36 6.58
C ARG A 287 -6.87 -10.90 6.58
N ASN A 288 -6.93 -10.26 5.40
CA ASN A 288 -6.76 -8.82 5.31
C ASN A 288 -7.79 -8.11 6.21
N GLY A 289 -7.35 -7.08 6.94
CA GLY A 289 -8.18 -6.32 7.88
C GLY A 289 -8.45 -6.99 9.23
N ARG A 290 -7.98 -8.22 9.46
CA ARG A 290 -8.19 -8.92 10.73
C ARG A 290 -7.27 -8.39 11.83
N VAL A 291 -7.83 -7.83 12.90
CA VAL A 291 -7.08 -7.37 14.09
C VAL A 291 -7.52 -8.16 15.30
N GLY A 292 -6.57 -8.82 15.97
CA GLY A 292 -6.88 -9.74 17.07
C GLY A 292 -7.77 -10.88 16.59
N SER A 293 -8.99 -10.97 17.10
CA SER A 293 -9.99 -11.97 16.69
C SER A 293 -11.08 -11.43 15.75
N GLY A 294 -11.11 -10.11 15.49
CA GLY A 294 -12.20 -9.45 14.78
C GLY A 294 -11.77 -8.69 13.54
N TYR A 295 -12.74 -7.99 12.95
CA TYR A 295 -12.57 -7.17 11.75
C TYR A 295 -13.06 -5.74 12.02
N PRO A 296 -12.43 -4.98 12.94
CA PRO A 296 -12.76 -3.57 13.08
C PRO A 296 -12.47 -2.86 11.75
N THR A 297 -13.18 -1.78 11.46
CA THR A 297 -12.89 -0.98 10.28
C THR A 297 -11.49 -0.37 10.39
N ASN A 298 -10.54 -0.92 9.65
CA ASN A 298 -9.15 -0.46 9.63
C ASN A 298 -8.54 -0.45 8.21
N ILE A 299 -9.32 -0.83 7.19
CA ILE A 299 -8.99 -0.65 5.78
C ILE A 299 -9.94 0.41 5.25
N ARG A 300 -9.41 1.57 4.84
CA ARG A 300 -10.19 2.66 4.25
C ARG A 300 -9.72 2.90 2.83
N VAL A 301 -10.67 2.90 1.89
CA VAL A 301 -10.40 3.10 0.47
C VAL A 301 -11.30 4.22 -0.04
N GLY A 302 -10.72 5.29 -0.57
CA GLY A 302 -11.46 6.42 -1.10
C GLY A 302 -12.21 6.06 -2.38
N GLU A 303 -11.48 5.62 -3.41
CA GLU A 303 -12.09 5.31 -4.70
C GLU A 303 -11.47 4.08 -5.36
N VAL A 304 -12.31 3.20 -5.90
CA VAL A 304 -11.91 2.15 -6.84
C VAL A 304 -12.55 2.42 -8.19
N ILE A 305 -11.71 2.64 -9.20
CA ILE A 305 -12.12 2.68 -10.61
C ILE A 305 -11.59 1.43 -11.31
N ALA A 306 -12.50 0.69 -11.95
CA ALA A 306 -12.17 -0.48 -12.73
C ALA A 306 -12.87 -0.42 -14.09
N ARG A 307 -12.09 -0.51 -15.17
CA ARG A 307 -12.60 -0.58 -16.55
C ARG A 307 -12.09 -1.86 -17.19
N GLY A 308 -12.98 -2.71 -17.71
CA GLY A 308 -12.58 -4.00 -18.27
C GLY A 308 -11.97 -4.94 -17.22
N GLY A 309 -11.03 -5.79 -17.66
CA GLY A 309 -10.25 -6.64 -16.75
C GLY A 309 -11.01 -7.84 -16.19
N GLY A 310 -10.53 -8.37 -15.06
CA GLY A 310 -11.13 -9.51 -14.36
C GLY A 310 -12.35 -9.10 -13.55
N ARG A 311 -12.13 -8.66 -12.31
CA ARG A 311 -13.15 -8.12 -11.40
C ARG A 311 -12.83 -6.67 -11.04
N GLY A 312 -13.82 -5.92 -10.55
CA GLY A 312 -13.58 -4.60 -9.98
C GLY A 312 -13.03 -4.71 -8.55
N VAL A 313 -13.87 -5.17 -7.62
CA VAL A 313 -13.49 -5.41 -6.22
C VAL A 313 -13.62 -6.89 -5.88
N PHE A 314 -12.63 -7.46 -5.22
CA PHE A 314 -12.69 -8.84 -4.74
C PHE A 314 -12.21 -8.97 -3.29
N CYS A 315 -13.11 -9.34 -2.39
CA CYS A 315 -12.81 -9.71 -1.03
C CYS A 315 -12.88 -11.24 -0.89
N VAL A 316 -11.84 -11.86 -0.33
CA VAL A 316 -11.79 -13.33 -0.19
C VAL A 316 -10.97 -13.82 1.01
N SER A 317 -11.17 -15.08 1.39
CA SER A 317 -10.30 -15.82 2.32
C SER A 317 -10.26 -15.16 3.70
N GLU A 318 -11.44 -15.05 4.31
CA GLU A 318 -11.63 -14.46 5.63
C GLU A 318 -11.14 -13.01 5.71
N SER A 319 -11.29 -12.21 4.66
CA SER A 319 -10.87 -10.80 4.67
C SER A 319 -11.99 -9.87 5.09
N GLY A 320 -11.67 -8.64 5.48
CA GLY A 320 -12.68 -7.77 6.06
C GLY A 320 -12.20 -6.43 6.56
N GLY A 321 -12.99 -5.83 7.46
CA GLY A 321 -12.66 -4.59 8.16
C GLY A 321 -12.52 -3.40 7.22
N ALA A 322 -13.26 -3.40 6.11
CA ALA A 322 -13.02 -2.54 4.97
C ALA A 322 -14.21 -1.65 4.63
N VAL A 323 -13.92 -0.37 4.39
CA VAL A 323 -14.88 0.59 3.83
C VAL A 323 -14.30 1.13 2.53
N ILE A 324 -15.08 1.00 1.45
CA ILE A 324 -14.80 1.64 0.16
C ILE A 324 -15.83 2.74 -0.04
N ASP A 325 -15.38 3.99 -0.07
CA ASP A 325 -16.27 5.15 -0.16
C ASP A 325 -16.92 5.25 -1.53
N LYS A 326 -16.13 5.13 -2.61
CA LYS A 326 -16.60 5.25 -3.98
C LYS A 326 -16.16 4.09 -4.86
N VAL A 327 -17.06 3.64 -5.74
CA VAL A 327 -16.73 2.70 -6.81
C VAL A 327 -17.26 3.19 -8.16
N SER A 328 -16.45 3.04 -9.21
CA SER A 328 -16.87 3.17 -10.60
C SER A 328 -16.34 1.98 -11.37
N ILE A 329 -17.22 1.01 -11.65
CA ILE A 329 -16.85 -0.28 -12.23
C ILE A 329 -17.60 -0.47 -13.54
N SER A 330 -16.89 -0.76 -14.62
CA SER A 330 -17.51 -0.99 -15.92
C SER A 330 -16.89 -2.16 -16.68
N ASN A 331 -17.76 -2.95 -17.31
CA ASN A 331 -17.42 -3.96 -18.31
C ASN A 331 -16.37 -4.99 -17.85
N THR A 332 -16.38 -5.39 -16.58
CA THR A 332 -15.49 -6.43 -16.06
C THR A 332 -15.81 -7.79 -16.71
N GLY A 333 -14.78 -8.59 -17.01
CA GLY A 333 -14.95 -9.91 -17.63
C GLY A 333 -15.49 -10.99 -16.68
N ASN A 334 -15.46 -10.72 -15.37
CA ASN A 334 -16.05 -11.54 -14.31
C ASN A 334 -16.89 -10.65 -13.39
N ASN A 335 -17.25 -11.11 -12.19
CA ASN A 335 -18.00 -10.33 -11.18
C ASN A 335 -17.47 -8.90 -11.06
N SER A 336 -18.36 -7.90 -11.19
CA SER A 336 -17.98 -6.50 -10.95
C SER A 336 -17.48 -6.33 -9.51
N VAL A 337 -18.18 -6.94 -8.57
CA VAL A 337 -17.79 -7.06 -7.17
C VAL A 337 -18.02 -8.49 -6.72
N LEU A 338 -17.03 -9.11 -6.08
CA LEU A 338 -17.19 -10.40 -5.42
C LEU A 338 -16.79 -10.28 -3.96
N ILE A 339 -17.70 -10.61 -3.07
CA ILE A 339 -17.49 -10.72 -1.63
C ILE A 339 -17.65 -12.20 -1.27
N GLU A 340 -16.56 -12.86 -0.91
CA GLU A 340 -16.55 -14.31 -0.68
C GLU A 340 -15.91 -14.67 0.67
N ASN A 341 -16.73 -15.10 1.63
CA ASN A 341 -16.31 -15.39 3.01
C ASN A 341 -15.59 -14.19 3.66
N CYS A 342 -16.24 -13.02 3.65
CA CYS A 342 -15.70 -11.78 4.19
C CYS A 342 -16.52 -11.20 5.34
N TYR A 343 -15.91 -10.27 6.09
CA TYR A 343 -16.45 -9.78 7.37
C TYR A 343 -16.34 -8.27 7.51
N ASN A 344 -17.41 -7.58 7.93
CA ASN A 344 -17.42 -6.12 8.11
C ASN A 344 -16.88 -5.38 6.87
N VAL A 345 -17.57 -5.54 5.74
CA VAL A 345 -17.22 -4.87 4.48
C VAL A 345 -18.36 -3.96 4.04
N ASN A 346 -18.04 -2.71 3.77
CA ASN A 346 -18.97 -1.71 3.27
C ASN A 346 -18.52 -1.22 1.88
N ILE A 347 -19.35 -1.45 0.87
CA ILE A 347 -19.11 -1.05 -0.51
C ILE A 347 -19.97 0.17 -0.84
N ALA A 348 -19.32 1.19 -1.42
CA ALA A 348 -19.92 2.44 -1.85
C ALA A 348 -20.57 3.22 -0.69
N ALA A 349 -19.81 3.38 0.39
CA ALA A 349 -20.27 4.09 1.58
C ALA A 349 -20.73 5.54 1.30
N GLN A 350 -20.23 6.16 0.24
CA GLN A 350 -20.66 7.47 -0.24
C GLN A 350 -21.49 7.38 -1.53
N SER A 351 -20.98 6.69 -2.55
CA SER A 351 -21.66 6.59 -3.86
C SER A 351 -20.99 5.56 -4.76
N GLY A 352 -21.69 4.99 -5.73
CA GLY A 352 -21.00 4.27 -6.80
C GLY A 352 -21.82 3.92 -8.03
N SER A 353 -21.14 3.46 -9.06
CA SER A 353 -21.75 2.93 -10.27
C SER A 353 -21.13 1.59 -10.68
N VAL A 354 -21.99 0.69 -11.13
CA VAL A 354 -21.62 -0.58 -11.77
C VAL A 354 -22.38 -0.69 -13.07
N THR A 355 -21.67 -0.74 -14.20
CA THR A 355 -22.28 -0.74 -15.53
C THR A 355 -21.74 -1.88 -16.40
N GLY A 356 -22.62 -2.76 -16.85
CA GLY A 356 -22.24 -3.95 -17.62
C GLY A 356 -21.37 -4.92 -16.80
N GLY A 357 -20.68 -5.82 -17.49
CA GLY A 357 -19.83 -6.83 -16.87
C GLY A 357 -20.59 -7.86 -16.04
N GLY A 358 -19.89 -8.51 -15.10
CA GLY A 358 -20.48 -9.51 -14.21
C GLY A 358 -21.24 -8.91 -13.03
N GLU A 359 -22.00 -9.75 -12.33
CA GLU A 359 -22.82 -9.35 -11.17
C GLU A 359 -21.98 -8.86 -9.97
N ILE A 360 -22.61 -8.07 -9.11
CA ILE A 360 -22.21 -7.82 -7.71
C ILE A 360 -22.67 -9.03 -6.90
N ARG A 361 -21.74 -9.85 -6.41
CA ARG A 361 -22.04 -11.13 -5.77
C ARG A 361 -21.52 -11.22 -4.34
N LEU A 362 -22.40 -11.61 -3.43
CA LEU A 362 -22.03 -12.17 -2.13
C LEU A 362 -22.08 -13.70 -2.27
N ALA A 363 -20.93 -14.34 -2.14
CA ALA A 363 -20.75 -15.78 -2.28
C ALA A 363 -20.07 -16.36 -1.03
N ALA A 364 -20.05 -17.68 -0.92
CA ALA A 364 -19.26 -18.37 0.09
C ALA A 364 -18.80 -19.73 -0.42
N ARG A 365 -17.58 -20.09 -0.05
CA ARG A 365 -17.06 -21.46 -0.11
C ARG A 365 -17.19 -22.12 1.25
N SER A 366 -17.25 -23.45 1.25
CA SER A 366 -17.35 -24.27 2.47
C SER A 366 -16.10 -24.26 3.34
N ASP A 367 -14.96 -23.80 2.79
CA ASP A 367 -13.66 -23.81 3.49
C ASP A 367 -13.58 -22.78 4.62
N PHE A 368 -14.46 -21.78 4.61
CA PHE A 368 -14.47 -20.67 5.57
C PHE A 368 -15.91 -20.38 6.03
N PRO A 369 -16.09 -19.74 7.20
CA PRO A 369 -17.41 -19.26 7.60
C PRO A 369 -17.98 -18.30 6.55
N ASN A 370 -19.30 -18.29 6.41
CA ASN A 370 -20.02 -17.46 5.45
C ASN A 370 -19.76 -15.95 5.69
N ASN A 371 -20.16 -15.10 4.74
CA ASN A 371 -20.11 -13.65 4.88
C ASN A 371 -20.86 -13.18 6.14
N ARG A 372 -20.30 -12.18 6.83
CA ARG A 372 -21.00 -11.51 7.93
C ARG A 372 -20.77 -10.00 7.91
N ASP A 373 -21.76 -9.22 8.34
CA ASP A 373 -21.66 -7.76 8.48
C ASP A 373 -21.30 -7.08 7.14
N ILE A 374 -22.07 -7.36 6.08
CA ILE A 374 -21.79 -6.82 4.74
C ILE A 374 -22.81 -5.74 4.39
N THR A 375 -22.35 -4.58 3.95
CA THR A 375 -23.20 -3.51 3.42
C THR A 375 -22.88 -3.22 1.96
N ILE A 376 -23.88 -3.33 1.09
CA ILE A 376 -23.83 -2.91 -0.32
C ILE A 376 -24.83 -1.77 -0.51
N GLN A 377 -24.35 -0.56 -0.81
CA GLN A 377 -25.22 0.61 -0.77
C GLN A 377 -24.89 1.71 -1.78
N ASN A 378 -25.84 2.62 -1.99
CA ASN A 378 -25.67 3.85 -2.78
C ASN A 378 -25.15 3.62 -4.21
N LEU A 379 -25.49 2.47 -4.81
CA LEU A 379 -25.08 2.12 -6.16
C LEU A 379 -26.14 2.49 -7.19
N THR A 380 -25.71 2.98 -8.35
CA THR A 380 -26.48 2.83 -9.59
C THR A 380 -25.94 1.62 -10.35
N VAL A 381 -26.76 0.58 -10.48
CA VAL A 381 -26.43 -0.67 -11.19
C VAL A 381 -27.15 -0.68 -12.52
N THR A 382 -26.39 -0.74 -13.62
CA THR A 382 -26.91 -0.68 -14.99
C THR A 382 -26.48 -1.90 -15.79
N ASN A 383 -27.43 -2.61 -16.41
CA ASN A 383 -27.16 -3.81 -17.22
C ASN A 383 -26.30 -4.86 -16.47
N SER A 384 -26.60 -5.11 -15.20
CA SER A 384 -25.91 -6.09 -14.35
C SER A 384 -26.88 -6.66 -13.31
N ALA A 385 -26.39 -7.29 -12.25
CA ALA A 385 -27.21 -7.84 -11.18
C ALA A 385 -26.55 -7.71 -9.81
N ILE A 386 -27.37 -7.67 -8.77
CA ILE A 386 -26.96 -7.88 -7.37
C ILE A 386 -27.47 -9.26 -6.94
N ARG A 387 -26.57 -10.10 -6.43
CA ARG A 387 -26.91 -11.45 -5.98
C ARG A 387 -26.26 -11.78 -4.64
N GLU A 388 -27.07 -12.35 -3.74
CA GLU A 388 -26.59 -12.99 -2.52
C GLU A 388 -26.94 -14.48 -2.56
N SER A 389 -25.92 -15.34 -2.55
CA SER A 389 -26.13 -16.79 -2.56
C SER A 389 -24.83 -17.51 -2.16
N PRO A 390 -24.78 -18.14 -0.97
CA PRO A 390 -25.85 -18.24 0.05
C PRO A 390 -26.12 -16.92 0.80
N CYS A 391 -27.18 -16.88 1.61
CA CYS A 391 -27.48 -15.76 2.51
C CYS A 391 -26.34 -15.57 3.51
N GLY A 392 -25.81 -14.35 3.64
CA GLY A 392 -24.87 -14.01 4.69
C GLY A 392 -25.55 -13.76 6.03
N GLU A 393 -24.75 -13.52 7.05
CA GLU A 393 -25.22 -13.09 8.36
C GLU A 393 -25.15 -11.55 8.45
N ASN A 394 -26.22 -10.88 8.86
CA ASN A 394 -26.25 -9.42 9.01
C ASN A 394 -25.78 -8.68 7.72
N THR A 395 -26.39 -9.04 6.58
CA THR A 395 -26.16 -8.34 5.31
C THR A 395 -27.19 -7.23 5.13
N THR A 396 -26.78 -6.14 4.48
CA THR A 396 -27.63 -4.97 4.24
C THR A 396 -27.44 -4.48 2.81
N PHE A 397 -28.56 -4.35 2.10
CA PHE A 397 -28.64 -3.77 0.76
C PHE A 397 -29.57 -2.56 0.81
N ARG A 398 -29.07 -1.35 0.54
CA ARG A 398 -29.90 -0.14 0.64
C ARG A 398 -29.49 0.95 -0.34
N ASN A 399 -30.45 1.79 -0.74
CA ASN A 399 -30.22 2.91 -1.66
C ASN A 399 -29.58 2.50 -3.00
N ASN A 400 -29.86 1.28 -3.48
CA ASN A 400 -29.37 0.80 -4.76
C ASN A 400 -30.43 1.07 -5.84
N ARG A 401 -30.07 1.82 -6.87
CA ARG A 401 -30.91 2.09 -8.03
C ARG A 401 -30.57 1.10 -9.15
N LEU A 402 -31.55 0.32 -9.56
CA LEU A 402 -31.41 -0.67 -10.64
C LEU A 402 -31.92 -0.09 -11.96
N VAL A 403 -31.13 -0.23 -13.02
CA VAL A 403 -31.47 0.16 -14.39
C VAL A 403 -31.21 -1.05 -15.29
N ASN A 404 -32.27 -1.64 -15.87
CA ASN A 404 -32.17 -2.88 -16.65
C ASN A 404 -31.35 -3.96 -15.91
N SER A 405 -31.58 -4.08 -14.60
CA SER A 405 -30.78 -4.91 -13.69
C SER A 405 -31.70 -5.66 -12.74
N SER A 406 -31.22 -6.77 -12.20
CA SER A 406 -31.96 -7.57 -11.22
C SER A 406 -31.29 -7.53 -9.85
N GLN A 407 -32.08 -7.80 -8.81
CA GLN A 407 -31.59 -8.00 -7.46
C GLN A 407 -32.26 -9.25 -6.87
N ASN A 408 -31.44 -10.23 -6.49
CA ASN A 408 -31.86 -11.45 -5.82
C ASN A 408 -31.03 -11.61 -4.55
N ILE A 409 -31.61 -11.20 -3.43
CA ILE A 409 -30.98 -11.20 -2.11
C ILE A 409 -31.86 -11.96 -1.13
N CYS A 410 -31.25 -12.37 -0.03
CA CYS A 410 -31.99 -12.76 1.16
C CYS A 410 -32.45 -11.49 1.90
#